data_AF-A0A1W9MK13-F1
#
_entry.id   AF-A0A1W9MK13-F1
#
_cell.length_a   1.000
_cell.length_b   1.000
_cell.length_c   1.000
_cell.angle_alpha   90.00
_cell.angle_beta   90.00
_cell.angle_gamma   90.00
#
_symmetry.space_group_name_H-M   'P 1'
#
loop_
_entity.id
_entity.type
_entity.pdbx_description
1 polymer ?
#
loop_
_entity_poly.entity_id
_entity_poly.type
_entity_poly.pdbx_seq_one_letter_code
_entity_poly.pdbx_strand_id
1 'polypeptide(L)' 'MFTKESTYQEVIAKEDAYKILAKHGVPCVSCPMAKYEMGKLKLGDISEMYGIDLKPLLEDLNKIK' A
#
# COMPACT_ATOMS: atom_id res chain seq x y z
N MET A 1 -3.99 0.00 12.56
CA MET A 1 -5.05 -0.49 11.65
C MET A 1 -4.95 0.47 10.50
N PHE A 2 -4.73 -0.02 9.30
CA PHE A 2 -4.51 0.82 8.14
C PHE A 2 -5.83 1.42 7.67
N THR A 3 -5.77 2.69 7.28
CA THR A 3 -6.89 3.45 6.72
C THR A 3 -6.45 4.09 5.42
N LYS A 4 -7.37 4.77 4.74
CA LYS A 4 -7.06 5.56 3.55
C LYS A 4 -5.99 6.64 3.79
N GLU A 5 -5.78 7.04 5.05
CA GLU A 5 -4.82 8.07 5.44
C GLU A 5 -3.45 7.54 5.81
N SER A 6 -3.33 6.21 6.01
CA SER A 6 -2.04 5.57 6.23
C SER A 6 -1.16 5.78 5.01
N THR A 7 0.09 6.16 5.26
CA THR A 7 1.09 6.35 4.23
C THR A 7 1.63 5.00 3.73
N TYR A 8 2.10 4.97 2.49
CA TYR A 8 2.77 3.78 1.95
C TYR A 8 3.93 3.32 2.83
N GLN A 9 4.72 4.24 3.38
CA GLN A 9 5.87 3.91 4.22
C GLN A 9 5.47 3.20 5.52
N GLU A 10 4.36 3.61 6.16
CA GLU A 10 3.83 2.91 7.35
C GLU A 10 3.41 1.48 7.03
N VAL A 11 2.89 1.25 5.82
CA VAL A 11 2.36 -0.04 5.37
C VAL A 11 3.49 -0.97 4.95
N ILE A 12 4.39 -0.52 4.08
CA ILE A 12 5.49 -1.33 3.51
C ILE A 12 6.53 -1.73 4.56
N ALA A 13 6.55 -1.08 5.73
CA ALA A 13 7.37 -1.45 6.87
C ALA A 13 6.89 -2.73 7.58
N LYS A 14 5.67 -3.21 7.29
CA LYS A 14 5.18 -4.49 7.81
C LYS A 14 5.70 -5.65 6.98
N GLU A 15 6.06 -6.73 7.69
CA GLU A 15 6.37 -8.00 7.05
C GLU A 15 5.17 -8.43 6.17
N ASP A 16 5.47 -8.97 4.99
CA ASP A 16 4.50 -9.41 3.99
C ASP A 16 3.55 -8.37 3.39
N ALA A 17 3.54 -7.11 3.84
CA ALA A 17 2.69 -6.07 3.23
C ALA A 17 2.96 -5.88 1.74
N TYR A 18 4.22 -6.04 1.29
CA TYR A 18 4.57 -5.97 -0.12
C TYR A 18 3.83 -7.02 -0.97
N LYS A 19 3.57 -8.22 -0.45
CA LYS A 19 2.82 -9.28 -1.16
C LYS A 19 1.37 -8.87 -1.35
N ILE A 20 0.77 -8.26 -0.32
CA ILE A 20 -0.61 -7.78 -0.37
C ILE A 20 -0.73 -6.61 -1.35
N LEU A 21 0.17 -5.63 -1.24
CA LEU A 21 0.21 -4.48 -2.15
C LEU A 21 0.35 -4.94 -3.61
N ALA A 22 1.24 -5.91 -3.89
CA ALA A 22 1.37 -6.50 -5.22
C ALA A 22 0.11 -7.24 -5.68
N LYS A 23 -0.53 -8.02 -4.80
CA LYS A 23 -1.78 -8.75 -5.08
C LYS A 23 -2.92 -7.80 -5.51
N HIS A 24 -2.98 -6.62 -4.91
CA HIS A 24 -3.98 -5.58 -5.22
C HIS A 24 -3.56 -4.64 -6.35
N GLY A 25 -2.41 -4.88 -7.00
CA GLY A 25 -1.99 -4.13 -8.19
C GLY A 25 -1.19 -2.85 -7.92
N VAL A 26 -0.70 -2.64 -6.69
CA VAL A 26 0.24 -1.54 -6.42
C VAL A 26 1.55 -1.82 -7.18
N PRO A 27 1.99 -0.92 -8.07
CA PRO A 27 3.17 -1.17 -8.89
C PRO A 27 4.46 -1.05 -8.06
N CYS A 28 5.50 -1.75 -8.52
CA CYS A 28 6.88 -1.53 -8.10
C CYS A 28 7.13 -1.61 -6.57
N VAL A 29 6.37 -2.42 -5.83
CA VAL A 29 6.45 -2.50 -4.35
C VAL A 29 7.82 -2.93 -3.79
N SER A 30 8.64 -3.59 -4.60
CA SER A 30 10.02 -3.98 -4.27
C SER A 30 11.07 -2.97 -4.75
N CYS A 31 10.72 -2.00 -5.59
CA CYS A 31 11.64 -1.02 -6.16
C CYS A 31 12.04 0.03 -5.11
N PRO A 32 13.34 0.22 -4.84
CA PRO A 32 13.80 1.23 -3.89
C PRO A 32 13.34 2.65 -4.25
N MET A 33 13.29 2.99 -5.54
CA MET A 33 12.86 4.30 -6.02
C MET A 33 11.37 4.53 -5.79
N ALA A 34 10.53 3.53 -6.12
CA ALA A 34 9.09 3.62 -5.86
C ALA A 34 8.79 3.74 -4.36
N LYS A 35 9.54 3.04 -3.50
CA LYS A 35 9.41 3.19 -2.03
C LYS A 35 9.73 4.61 -1.58
N TYR A 36 10.72 5.26 -2.18
CA TYR A 36 11.08 6.64 -1.88
C TYR A 36 10.03 7.65 -2.37
N GLU A 37 9.58 7.51 -3.62
CA GLU A 37 8.59 8.40 -4.24
C GLU A 37 7.21 8.26 -3.60
N MET A 38 6.74 7.02 -3.44
CA MET A 38 5.41 6.74 -2.89
C MET A 38 5.37 6.79 -1.37
N GLY A 39 6.51 6.80 -0.67
CA GLY A 39 6.59 6.66 0.78
C GLY A 39 5.70 7.63 1.55
N LYS A 40 5.52 8.85 1.04
CA LYS A 40 4.69 9.91 1.65
C LYS A 40 3.25 9.93 1.17
N LEU A 41 2.92 9.21 0.10
CA LEU A 41 1.56 9.14 -0.43
C LEU A 41 0.67 8.32 0.48
N LYS A 42 -0.58 8.74 0.62
CA LYS A 42 -1.58 7.98 1.36
C LYS A 42 -2.07 6.81 0.51
N LEU A 43 -2.51 5.72 1.13
CA LEU A 43 -3.10 4.59 0.41
C LEU A 43 -4.30 4.99 -0.45
N GLY A 44 -5.07 5.98 0.00
CA GLY A 44 -6.17 6.55 -0.79
C GLY A 44 -5.69 7.16 -2.10
N ASP A 45 -4.63 7.98 -2.05
CA ASP A 45 -4.06 8.63 -3.24
C ASP A 45 -3.51 7.58 -4.21
N ILE A 46 -2.77 6.59 -3.70
CA ILE A 46 -2.22 5.49 -4.50
C ILE A 46 -3.34 4.69 -5.16
N SER A 47 -4.44 4.47 -4.43
CA SER A 47 -5.58 3.72 -4.95
C SER A 47 -6.28 4.46 -6.07
N GLU A 48 -6.44 5.77 -5.95
CA GLU A 48 -7.00 6.62 -7.01
C GLU A 48 -6.08 6.68 -8.24
N MET A 49 -4.77 6.91 -8.03
CA MET A 49 -3.77 7.02 -9.10
C MET A 49 -3.68 5.77 -9.97
N TYR A 50 -3.77 4.58 -9.36
CA TYR A 50 -3.59 3.30 -10.04
C TYR A 50 -4.89 2.52 -10.25
N GLY A 51 -6.05 3.09 -9.90
CA GLY A 51 -7.35 2.44 -10.05
C GLY A 51 -7.52 1.18 -9.20
N ILE A 52 -6.94 1.18 -7.99
CA ILE A 52 -6.97 0.06 -7.05
C ILE A 52 -8.22 0.19 -6.17
N ASP A 53 -8.90 -0.93 -5.93
CA ASP A 53 -9.98 -0.95 -4.95
C ASP A 53 -9.41 -0.88 -3.53
N LEU A 54 -9.53 0.30 -2.92
CA LEU A 54 -8.98 0.60 -1.61
C LEU A 54 -9.59 -0.27 -0.50
N LYS A 55 -10.88 -0.62 -0.61
CA LYS A 55 -11.59 -1.33 0.46
C LYS A 55 -11.02 -2.74 0.70
N PRO A 56 -10.96 -3.64 -0.28
CA PRO A 56 -10.38 -4.98 -0.11
C PRO A 56 -8.88 -4.93 0.17
N LEU A 57 -8.16 -3.91 -0.35
CA LEU A 57 -6.76 -3.69 0.01
C LEU A 57 -6.60 -3.44 1.52
N LEU A 58 -7.39 -2.53 2.09
CA LEU A 58 -7.36 -2.25 3.53
C LEU A 58 -7.79 -3.45 4.37
N GLU A 59 -8.77 -4.24 3.90
CA GLU A 59 -9.19 -5.46 4.60
C GLU A 59 -8.06 -6.49 4.68
N ASP A 60 -7.34 -6.75 3.57
CA ASP A 60 -6.21 -7.67 3.58
C ASP A 60 -5.04 -7.13 4.40
N LEU A 61 -4.68 -5.85 4.25
CA LEU A 61 -3.61 -5.22 5.02
C LEU A 61 -3.87 -5.24 6.53
N ASN A 62 -5.13 -5.20 6.95
CA ASN A 62 -5.47 -5.26 8.38
C ASN A 62 -5.49 -6.68 8.96
N LYS A 63 -5.40 -7.74 8.13
CA LYS A 63 -5.27 -9.13 8.58
C LYS A 63 -3.84 -9.51 8.97
N ILE A 64 -2.83 -8.81 8.44
CA ILE A 64 -1.41 -9.03 8.79
C ILE A 64 -0.94 -8.21 10.00
N LYS A 65 -1.90 -7.72 10.79
CA LYS A 65 -1.65 -6.82 11.90
C LYS A 65 -1.32 -7.56 13.18
#